data_AF-A0A328AA79-F1
#
_entry.id   AF-A0A328AA79-F1
#
_cell.length_a   1.000
_cell.length_b   1.000
_cell.length_c   1.000
_cell.angle_alpha   90.00
_cell.angle_beta   90.00
_cell.angle_gamma   90.00
#
_symmetry.space_group_name_H-M   'P 1'
#
loop_
_entity.id
_entity.type
_entity.pdbx_description
1 polymer ?
#
loop_
_entity_poly.entity_id
_entity_poly.type
_entity_poly.pdbx_seq_one_letter_code
_entity_poly.pdbx_strand_id
1 'polypeptide(L)'
;MSIRYRADEIKRYSLEFYGPGGAEDLFWKVDSDDPFTPMNRGDRVLPMDAPGARPDVVHEITDIEHLIWTAGEKVRYVTRIYTRPATPIG
;
A
#
# COMPACT_ATOMS: atom_id res chain seq x y z
N MET A 1 -0.64 11.39 19.56
CA MET A 1 -1.87 10.59 19.76
C MET A 1 -1.53 9.15 19.41
N SER A 2 -1.37 8.25 20.40
CA SER A 2 -0.97 6.86 20.13
C SER A 2 -2.21 5.99 19.92
N ILE A 3 -2.43 5.50 18.70
CA ILE A 3 -3.49 4.53 18.43
C ILE A 3 -3.05 3.20 19.04
N ARG A 4 -3.73 2.79 20.13
CA ARG A 4 -3.56 1.45 20.71
C ARG A 4 -4.53 0.52 20.00
N TYR A 5 -4.04 -0.20 19.00
CA TYR A 5 -4.77 -1.31 18.39
C TYR A 5 -4.95 -2.42 19.42
N ARG A 6 -6.18 -2.88 19.65
CA ARG A 6 -6.39 -4.01 20.56
C ARG A 6 -5.90 -5.30 19.90
N ALA A 7 -5.54 -6.28 20.71
CA ALA A 7 -4.92 -7.51 20.23
C ALA A 7 -5.83 -8.35 19.30
N ASP A 8 -7.12 -8.09 19.36
CA ASP A 8 -8.27 -8.62 18.63
C ASP A 8 -8.51 -7.93 17.27
N GLU A 9 -7.80 -6.84 16.94
CA GLU A 9 -8.00 -6.06 15.71
C GLU A 9 -6.88 -6.20 14.66
N ILE A 10 -6.00 -7.20 14.78
CA ILE A 10 -4.92 -7.36 13.81
C ILE A 10 -5.48 -7.90 12.49
N LYS A 11 -5.75 -6.96 11.58
CA LYS A 11 -5.91 -7.24 10.16
C LYS A 11 -4.69 -7.98 9.62
N ARG A 12 -4.93 -9.07 8.88
CA ARG A 12 -3.93 -10.05 8.45
C ARG A 12 -3.13 -9.56 7.24
N TYR A 13 -3.74 -8.75 6.38
CA TYR A 13 -3.14 -8.23 5.16
C TYR A 13 -3.08 -6.71 5.20
N SER A 14 -2.01 -6.15 4.65
CA SER A 14 -1.82 -4.71 4.53
C SER A 14 -1.30 -4.39 3.14
N LEU A 15 -1.86 -3.36 2.51
CA LEU A 15 -1.38 -2.80 1.26
C LEU A 15 -0.87 -1.39 1.52
N GLU A 16 0.40 -1.15 1.20
CA GLU A 16 1.08 0.13 1.36
C GLU A 16 1.46 0.67 -0.02
N PHE A 17 1.04 1.92 -0.30
CA PHE A 17 1.23 2.63 -1.55
C PHE A 17 2.29 3.70 -1.38
N TYR A 18 3.41 3.56 -2.08
CA TYR A 18 4.54 4.47 -2.00
C TYR A 18 4.71 5.27 -3.30
N GLY A 19 5.07 6.53 -3.13
CA GLY A 19 5.41 7.44 -4.21
C GLY A 19 6.85 7.30 -4.72
N PRO A 20 7.26 8.22 -5.61
CA PRO A 20 8.59 8.24 -6.20
C PRO A 20 9.73 8.36 -5.19
N GLY A 21 9.45 8.90 -3.99
CA GLY A 21 10.43 8.97 -2.90
C GLY A 21 10.74 7.62 -2.25
N GLY A 22 10.07 6.53 -2.68
CA GLY A 22 10.29 5.19 -2.14
C GLY A 22 9.68 5.02 -0.75
N ALA A 23 10.34 4.26 0.12
CA ALA A 23 9.80 3.86 1.42
C ALA A 23 9.52 5.03 2.40
N GLU A 24 10.07 6.22 2.15
CA GLU A 24 9.82 7.43 2.94
C GLU A 24 8.57 8.21 2.48
N ASP A 25 8.04 7.89 1.31
CA ASP A 25 6.95 8.62 0.63
C ASP A 25 5.68 7.77 0.62
N LEU A 26 5.16 7.44 1.82
CA LEU A 26 3.92 6.67 1.97
C LEU A 26 2.72 7.56 1.63
N PHE A 27 2.07 7.27 0.50
CA PHE A 27 0.86 7.96 0.08
C PHE A 27 -0.39 7.39 0.71
N TRP A 28 -0.52 6.07 0.77
CA TRP A 28 -1.74 5.43 1.21
C TRP A 28 -1.47 4.06 1.82
N LYS A 29 -2.31 3.67 2.77
CA LYS A 29 -2.25 2.37 3.41
C LYS A 29 -3.66 1.89 3.73
N VAL A 30 -3.92 0.63 3.43
CA VAL A 30 -5.17 -0.05 3.80
C VAL A 30 -4.87 -1.40 4.40
N ASP A 31 -5.65 -1.77 5.42
CA ASP A 31 -5.57 -3.04 6.11
C ASP A 31 -6.84 -3.87 5.82
N SER A 32 -6.68 -5.18 5.66
CA SER A 32 -7.75 -6.11 5.29
C SER A 32 -7.62 -7.45 6.02
N ASP A 33 -8.76 -8.12 6.25
CA ASP A 33 -8.78 -9.51 6.70
C ASP A 33 -8.61 -10.49 5.54
N ASP A 34 -8.91 -10.03 4.31
CA ASP A 34 -8.80 -10.79 3.07
C ASP A 34 -7.58 -10.36 2.23
N PRO A 35 -6.98 -11.26 1.44
CA PRO A 35 -5.92 -10.92 0.50
C PRO A 35 -6.37 -9.88 -0.55
N PHE A 36 -5.46 -9.00 -0.94
CA PHE A 36 -5.69 -8.06 -2.04
C PHE A 36 -5.61 -8.76 -3.40
N THR A 37 -6.29 -8.19 -4.40
CA THR A 37 -6.17 -8.62 -5.80
C THR A 37 -4.69 -8.59 -6.22
N PRO A 38 -4.19 -9.60 -6.95
CA PRO A 38 -2.83 -9.59 -7.48
C PRO A 38 -2.57 -8.36 -8.34
N MET A 39 -1.40 -7.77 -8.16
CA MET A 39 -0.90 -6.61 -8.89
C MET A 39 0.43 -6.95 -9.53
N ASN A 40 0.74 -6.30 -10.64
CA ASN A 40 1.97 -6.48 -11.39
C ASN A 40 2.67 -5.15 -11.62
N ARG A 41 3.98 -5.21 -11.84
CA ARG A 41 4.74 -4.07 -12.33
C ARG A 41 4.17 -3.60 -13.68
N GLY A 42 3.97 -2.30 -13.83
CA GLY A 42 3.35 -1.67 -14.99
C GLY A 42 1.84 -1.47 -14.85
N ASP A 43 1.20 -2.08 -13.85
CA ASP A 43 -0.22 -1.83 -13.58
C ASP A 43 -0.41 -0.36 -13.18
N ARG A 44 -1.56 0.19 -13.59
CA ARG A 44 -1.97 1.57 -13.30
C ARG A 44 -2.94 1.59 -12.14
N VAL A 45 -2.65 2.44 -11.17
CA VAL A 45 -3.38 2.52 -9.90
C VAL A 45 -3.70 3.98 -9.59
N LEU A 46 -4.90 4.18 -9.05
CA LEU A 46 -5.36 5.47 -8.56
C LEU A 46 -5.37 5.41 -7.04
N PRO A 47 -4.65 6.30 -6.34
CA PRO A 47 -4.79 6.44 -4.90
C PRO A 47 -6.12 7.13 -4.59
N MET A 48 -7.22 6.40 -4.72
CA MET A 48 -8.52 6.88 -4.29
C MET A 48 -8.53 6.90 -2.76
N ASP A 49 -8.81 8.05 -2.17
CA ASP A 49 -9.12 8.23 -0.74
C ASP A 49 -7.96 8.41 0.26
N ALA A 50 -6.74 8.72 -0.17
CA ALA A 50 -5.67 9.11 0.77
C ALA A 50 -5.63 10.63 1.04
N PRO A 51 -5.41 11.08 2.29
CA PRO A 51 -5.17 12.49 2.58
C PRO A 51 -3.91 12.99 1.83
N GLY A 52 -4.08 13.97 0.93
CA GLY A 52 -3.00 14.48 0.08
C GLY A 52 -2.80 13.70 -1.22
N ALA A 53 -3.53 12.61 -1.45
CA ALA A 53 -3.58 11.98 -2.76
C ALA A 53 -4.18 12.96 -3.78
N ARG A 54 -3.58 12.98 -4.96
CA ARG A 54 -4.10 13.69 -6.12
C ARG A 54 -4.93 12.69 -6.93
N PRO A 55 -6.26 12.67 -6.80
CA PRO A 55 -7.11 11.66 -7.44
C PRO A 55 -7.09 11.74 -8.97
N ASP A 56 -6.56 12.84 -9.52
CA ASP A 56 -6.32 13.08 -10.95
C ASP A 56 -5.00 12.48 -11.46
N VAL A 57 -4.09 12.07 -10.58
CA VAL A 57 -2.80 11.49 -10.96
C VAL A 57 -2.88 9.97 -10.93
N VAL A 58 -2.80 9.36 -12.11
CA VAL A 58 -2.61 7.91 -12.24
C VAL A 58 -1.15 7.59 -11.96
N HIS A 59 -0.92 6.54 -11.17
CA HIS A 59 0.41 6.03 -10.86
C HIS A 59 0.65 4.69 -11.55
N GLU A 60 1.88 4.45 -11.98
CA GLU A 60 2.34 3.17 -12.52
C GLU A 60 3.17 2.45 -11.46
N ILE A 61 2.87 1.17 -11.23
CA ILE A 61 3.65 0.33 -10.31
C ILE A 61 5.02 0.06 -10.91
N THR A 62 6.07 0.51 -10.22
CA THR A 62 7.47 0.30 -10.61
C THR A 62 8.07 -0.93 -9.92
N ASP A 63 7.62 -1.22 -8.69
CA ASP A 63 8.11 -2.36 -7.92
C ASP A 63 7.08 -2.83 -6.90
N ILE A 64 7.19 -4.10 -6.49
CA ILE A 64 6.32 -4.75 -5.51
C ILE A 64 7.18 -5.54 -4.53
N GLU A 65 7.04 -5.24 -3.24
CA GLU A 65 7.67 -6.00 -2.16
C GLU A 65 6.62 -6.70 -1.32
N HIS A 66 6.88 -7.96 -0.99
CA HIS A 66 6.09 -8.73 -0.04
C HIS A 66 6.89 -8.96 1.23
N LEU A 67 6.35 -8.49 2.36
CA LEU A 67 6.97 -8.58 3.66
C LEU A 67 6.08 -9.39 4.59
N ILE A 68 6.69 -10.21 5.43
CA ILE A 68 6.02 -10.90 6.52
C ILE A 68 6.47 -10.22 7.80
N TRP A 69 5.54 -9.55 8.47
CA TRP A 69 5.77 -8.95 9.78
C TRP A 69 5.28 -9.90 10.87
N THR A 70 6.13 -10.16 11.85
CA THR A 70 5.82 -11.01 12.98
C THR A 70 6.03 -10.26 14.29
N ALA A 71 5.07 -10.39 15.22
CA ALA A 71 5.21 -9.89 16.60
C ALA A 71 4.59 -10.89 17.58
N GLY A 72 5.44 -11.68 18.21
CA GLY A 72 5.01 -12.85 18.97
C GLY A 72 4.33 -13.87 18.04
N GLU A 73 3.12 -14.29 18.38
CA GLU A 73 2.33 -15.25 17.59
C GLU A 73 1.57 -14.62 16.41
N LYS A 74 1.64 -13.29 16.27
CA LYS A 74 0.89 -12.55 15.25
C LYS A 74 1.69 -12.42 13.99
N VAL A 75 1.09 -12.81 12.87
CA VAL A 75 1.64 -12.69 11.52
C VAL A 75 0.79 -11.70 10.73
N ARG A 76 1.44 -10.77 10.05
CA ARG A 76 0.82 -9.85 9.09
C ARG A 76 1.59 -9.89 7.77
N TYR A 77 0.87 -10.02 6.68
CA TYR A 77 1.42 -9.95 5.33
C TYR A 77 1.26 -8.53 4.81
N VAL A 78 2.38 -7.89 4.48
CA VAL A 78 2.40 -6.51 3.96
C VAL A 78 2.84 -6.57 2.50
N THR A 79 2.02 -6.03 1.62
CA THR A 79 2.37 -5.80 0.23
C THR A 79 2.67 -4.31 0.07
N ARG A 80 3.90 -3.98 -0.31
CA ARG A 80 4.28 -2.62 -0.66
C ARG A 80 4.32 -2.49 -2.16
N ILE A 81 3.67 -1.47 -2.69
CA ILE A 81 3.78 -1.12 -4.10
C ILE A 81 4.42 0.25 -4.21
N TYR A 82 5.49 0.33 -4.99
CA TYR A 82 6.21 1.57 -5.26
C TYR A 82 5.79 2.07 -6.62
N THR A 83 5.62 3.38 -6.72
CA THR A 83 5.05 3.98 -7.92
C THR A 83 5.73 5.24 -8.37
N ARG A 84 5.46 5.57 -9.63
CA ARG A 84 5.74 6.88 -10.23
C ARG A 84 4.49 7.41 -10.92
N PRO A 85 4.36 8.73 -11.15
CA PRO A 85 3.34 9.27 -12.04
C PRO A 85 3.37 8.53 -13.38
N ALA A 86 2.23 7.99 -13.80
CA ALA A 86 2.10 7.33 -15.09
C ALA A 86 2.10 8.37 -16.21
N THR A 87 2.72 8.05 -17.34
CA THR A 87 2.60 8.88 -18.54
C THR A 87 1.14 8.92 -19.00
N PRO A 88 0.59 10.09 -19.37
CA PRO A 88 -0.75 10.20 -19.95
C PRO A 88 -0.89 9.24 -21.14
N ILE A 89 -2.02 8.54 -21.21
CA ILE A 89 -2.40 7.82 -22.43
C ILE A 89 -3.07 8.88 -23.30
N GLY A 90 -2.50 9.12 -24.49
CA GLY A 90 -3.05 10.04 -25.48
C GLY A 90 -4.37 9.58 -26.08
#